data_AF-A0A423DMA0-F1
#
_entry.id   AF-A0A423DMA0-F1
#
_cell.length_a   1.000
_cell.length_b   1.000
_cell.length_c   1.000
_cell.angle_alpha   90.00
_cell.angle_beta   90.00
_cell.angle_gamma   90.00
#
_symmetry.space_group_name_H-M   'P 1'
#
loop_
_entity.id
_entity.type
_entity.pdbx_description
1 polymer ?
#
loop_
_entity_poly.entity_id
_entity_poly.type
_entity_poly.pdbx_seq_one_letter_code
_entity_poly.pdbx_strand_id
1 'polypeptide(L)'
;MELFIDHTDFESDIDPWNGWQKGPNGSMLTIKTEQGNHFAGFENFQGTLNGRILNKTLEGLTPATHYTISMRVRRQKDMSMTPSLWFELDGNELEGRIAVVDKQWQTLRWTFQATSITQHLELLGRDGTAQTGGDISFDDIRIHPITITENFDGQANHLIDPGQSIQLPTMTISLLEGPAGIKAGIERYAYPEAGMLEGEAIVLQRGVSNPASAQRLRIAPIVPCDKIKFAWTWRQRPGEVEFYDEQGQRLETLSFDGEPKHHWVEYQAPANRPIASLVITSHDHAFLDFFTLSQLPDEAATTLNTVYIDHTDFEPGNDPWNAWQKGPNGQALALTSDGSNHWAHFEGFVGNLLGRVMRKELAGLTPGTDYRLSMRVKRNGNSSKTPHLTFELDGALLEGEFAVTAPEWQTLRWQFRARAHSHTIELIGRDDTGNGSDDGADFSFDDIRIQPAIVHEDFNGHPQTIITAGQHIDLSTLRVTLLPGSTGEAAIQKHTGEVPGLQEKEGLAICRNQGIQQPQVLRFDLVGIYASLKFAWTWHDHPGQVAFFNAKGELLERRDVQPPAGRHLWIEFTAPTDNPVASLEVKSQDFAYLDFFTFTSA
;
A
#
# COMPACT_ATOMS: atom_id res chain seq x y z
N MET A 1 21.99 7.74 -24.47
CA MET A 1 22.34 7.05 -23.22
C MET A 1 21.52 5.78 -23.24
N GLU A 2 22.14 4.61 -23.11
CA GLU A 2 21.42 3.34 -23.21
C GLU A 2 20.54 3.14 -21.97
N LEU A 3 19.32 2.62 -22.18
CA LEU A 3 18.40 2.28 -21.11
C LEU A 3 18.96 1.11 -20.30
N PHE A 4 19.11 1.27 -18.99
CA PHE A 4 19.55 0.20 -18.10
C PHE A 4 18.34 -0.62 -17.63
N ILE A 5 18.29 -1.90 -18.02
CA ILE A 5 17.36 -2.90 -17.49
C ILE A 5 18.17 -4.16 -17.18
N ASP A 6 17.97 -4.72 -16.01
CA ASP A 6 18.54 -6.00 -15.59
C ASP A 6 17.41 -6.93 -15.12
N HIS A 7 17.40 -8.16 -15.60
CA HIS A 7 16.42 -9.18 -15.22
C HIS A 7 17.12 -10.51 -15.01
N THR A 8 16.83 -11.15 -13.87
CA THR A 8 17.29 -12.50 -13.54
C THR A 8 16.07 -13.36 -13.26
N ASP A 9 15.71 -14.21 -14.22
CA ASP A 9 14.62 -15.21 -14.15
C ASP A 9 15.13 -16.62 -13.82
N PHE A 10 16.45 -16.81 -13.71
CA PHE A 10 17.10 -18.09 -13.44
C PHE A 10 16.88 -19.19 -14.49
N GLU A 11 16.33 -18.86 -15.65
CA GLU A 11 15.99 -19.82 -16.73
C GLU A 11 17.19 -20.18 -17.62
N SER A 12 18.28 -19.40 -17.57
CA SER A 12 19.47 -19.62 -18.38
C SER A 12 20.28 -20.85 -17.94
N ASP A 13 20.50 -21.79 -18.86
CA ASP A 13 21.38 -22.96 -18.63
C ASP A 13 22.87 -22.60 -18.49
N ILE A 14 23.29 -21.43 -19.00
CA ILE A 14 24.71 -21.04 -19.09
C ILE A 14 25.10 -20.12 -17.93
N ASP A 15 24.25 -19.14 -17.61
CA ASP A 15 24.45 -18.22 -16.49
C ASP A 15 23.10 -17.92 -15.83
N PRO A 16 22.56 -18.87 -15.03
CA PRO A 16 21.28 -18.67 -14.36
C PRO A 16 21.32 -17.54 -13.33
N TRP A 17 22.50 -17.14 -12.87
CA TRP A 17 22.64 -16.07 -11.88
C TRP A 17 22.76 -14.70 -12.52
N ASN A 18 22.90 -14.59 -13.85
CA ASN A 18 23.05 -13.33 -14.57
C ASN A 18 24.01 -12.36 -13.85
N GLY A 19 25.24 -12.81 -13.54
CA GLY A 19 26.24 -12.01 -12.83
C GLY A 19 26.02 -11.78 -11.32
N TRP A 20 24.93 -12.25 -10.72
CA TRP A 20 24.77 -12.27 -9.26
C TRP A 20 25.77 -13.25 -8.62
N GLN A 21 26.43 -12.80 -7.55
CA GLN A 21 27.35 -13.61 -6.75
C GLN A 21 26.72 -13.98 -5.41
N LYS A 22 26.89 -15.23 -4.99
CA LYS A 22 26.41 -15.69 -3.68
C LYS A 22 27.24 -15.08 -2.56
N GLY A 23 26.57 -14.41 -1.63
CA GLY A 23 27.15 -13.96 -0.37
C GLY A 23 27.33 -15.10 0.63
N PRO A 24 27.94 -14.84 1.81
CA PRO A 24 28.17 -15.86 2.84
C PRO A 24 26.91 -16.63 3.24
N ASN A 25 25.77 -15.94 3.39
CA ASN A 25 24.49 -16.56 3.75
C ASN A 25 23.71 -17.07 2.55
N GLY A 26 24.15 -16.81 1.32
CA GLY A 26 23.59 -17.38 0.09
C GLY A 26 24.35 -18.57 -0.47
N SER A 27 25.40 -19.04 0.23
CA SER A 27 26.27 -20.13 -0.24
C SER A 27 25.53 -21.44 -0.52
N MET A 28 24.41 -21.68 0.16
CA MET A 28 23.53 -22.84 -0.02
C MET A 28 22.39 -22.63 -1.03
N LEU A 29 22.34 -21.48 -1.70
CA LEU A 29 21.35 -21.26 -2.76
C LEU A 29 21.61 -22.19 -3.93
N THR A 30 20.55 -22.82 -4.43
CA THR A 30 20.57 -23.62 -5.65
C THR A 30 19.43 -23.17 -6.56
N ILE A 31 19.59 -23.45 -7.86
CA ILE A 31 18.48 -23.28 -8.80
C ILE A 31 17.59 -24.51 -8.65
N LYS A 32 16.32 -24.27 -8.35
CA LYS A 32 15.28 -25.27 -8.23
C LYS A 32 14.37 -25.16 -9.44
N THR A 33 13.70 -26.26 -9.76
CA THR A 33 12.72 -26.31 -10.85
C THR A 33 11.39 -26.82 -10.30
N GLU A 34 10.31 -26.09 -10.56
CA GLU A 34 8.94 -26.48 -10.24
C GLU A 34 8.04 -26.16 -11.43
N GLN A 35 7.35 -27.18 -11.96
CA GLN A 35 6.42 -27.03 -13.10
C GLN A 35 7.04 -26.35 -14.34
N GLY A 36 8.36 -26.51 -14.54
CA GLY A 36 9.08 -25.91 -15.66
C GLY A 36 9.59 -24.49 -15.43
N ASN A 37 9.31 -23.88 -14.27
CA ASN A 37 9.89 -22.60 -13.85
C ASN A 37 11.15 -22.86 -13.03
N HIS A 38 12.22 -22.13 -13.32
CA HIS A 38 13.47 -22.13 -12.59
C HIS A 38 13.47 -20.97 -11.58
N PHE A 39 14.00 -21.19 -10.37
CA PHE A 39 14.07 -20.15 -9.34
C PHE A 39 15.16 -20.44 -8.33
N ALA A 40 15.63 -19.44 -7.60
CA ALA A 40 16.60 -19.63 -6.53
C ALA A 40 15.92 -20.04 -5.22
N GLY A 41 16.50 -21.01 -4.52
CA GLY A 41 16.05 -21.37 -3.18
C GLY A 41 17.12 -22.08 -2.39
N PHE A 42 16.97 -22.12 -1.07
CA PHE A 42 17.94 -22.82 -0.24
C PHE A 42 17.71 -24.33 -0.24
N GLU A 43 18.78 -25.10 -0.40
CA GLU A 43 18.72 -26.57 -0.29
C GLU A 43 19.00 -27.00 1.15
N ASN A 44 18.05 -27.67 1.80
CA ASN A 44 18.22 -28.23 3.16
C ASN A 44 18.75 -27.22 4.21
N PHE A 45 18.30 -25.96 4.14
CA PHE A 45 18.75 -24.93 5.07
C PHE A 45 18.39 -25.29 6.52
N GLN A 46 19.41 -25.40 7.37
CA GLN A 46 19.29 -25.61 8.82
C GLN A 46 20.03 -24.52 9.61
N GLY A 47 20.32 -23.39 8.97
CA GLY A 47 21.03 -22.26 9.56
C GLY A 47 20.10 -21.10 9.91
N THR A 48 20.70 -19.95 10.17
CA THR A 48 20.04 -18.64 10.29
C THR A 48 20.42 -17.81 9.07
N LEU A 49 19.44 -17.28 8.36
CA LEU A 49 19.55 -16.32 7.29
C LEU A 49 19.84 -14.96 7.92
N ASN A 50 21.09 -14.67 8.25
CA ASN A 50 21.46 -13.39 8.88
C ASN A 50 22.64 -12.72 8.16
N GLY A 51 22.32 -11.86 7.20
CA GLY A 51 23.26 -11.07 6.42
C GLY A 51 23.14 -11.31 4.92
N ARG A 52 24.25 -11.10 4.19
CA ARG A 52 24.28 -11.06 2.72
C ARG A 52 24.00 -12.41 2.06
N ILE A 53 23.01 -12.42 1.19
CA ILE A 53 22.54 -13.56 0.40
C ILE A 53 23.12 -13.49 -1.02
N LEU A 54 22.90 -12.39 -1.73
CA LEU A 54 23.42 -12.15 -3.08
C LEU A 54 24.08 -10.77 -3.16
N ASN A 55 24.99 -10.59 -4.11
CA ASN A 55 25.56 -9.30 -4.46
C ASN A 55 25.78 -9.19 -5.97
N LYS A 56 25.67 -7.98 -6.51
CA LYS A 56 25.89 -7.69 -7.93
C LYS A 56 26.42 -6.27 -8.10
N THR A 57 27.35 -6.10 -9.03
CA THR A 57 27.75 -4.78 -9.50
C THR A 57 26.83 -4.38 -10.66
N LEU A 58 26.09 -3.30 -10.49
CA LEU A 58 25.26 -2.70 -11.54
C LEU A 58 26.14 -1.76 -12.36
N GLU A 59 26.16 -1.91 -13.67
CA GLU A 59 26.93 -1.05 -14.59
C GLU A 59 26.01 -0.44 -15.66
N GLY A 60 26.17 0.86 -15.93
CA GLY A 60 25.36 1.56 -16.93
C GLY A 60 24.15 2.30 -16.35
N LEU A 61 24.10 2.50 -15.03
CA LEU A 61 23.08 3.32 -14.39
C LEU A 61 23.20 4.79 -14.86
N THR A 62 22.08 5.51 -14.82
CA THR A 62 22.05 6.95 -15.09
C THR A 62 21.97 7.70 -13.76
N PRO A 63 23.00 8.49 -13.39
CA PRO A 63 22.97 9.27 -12.15
C PRO A 63 21.74 10.17 -12.06
N ALA A 64 21.18 10.30 -10.86
CA ALA A 64 19.93 10.97 -10.51
C ALA A 64 18.63 10.33 -11.03
N THR A 65 18.68 9.27 -11.85
CA THR A 65 17.50 8.49 -12.23
C THR A 65 17.05 7.60 -11.07
N HIS A 66 15.73 7.51 -10.86
CA HIS A 66 15.15 6.59 -9.90
C HIS A 66 14.90 5.24 -10.55
N TYR A 67 15.32 4.19 -9.86
CA TYR A 67 15.18 2.79 -10.25
C TYR A 67 14.30 2.05 -9.26
N THR A 68 13.59 1.05 -9.76
CA THR A 68 12.91 0.03 -8.97
C THR A 68 13.74 -1.24 -9.00
N ILE A 69 13.79 -1.92 -7.86
CA ILE A 69 14.19 -3.32 -7.75
C ILE A 69 12.93 -4.09 -7.37
N SER A 70 12.56 -5.10 -8.15
CA SER A 70 11.49 -6.03 -7.77
C SER A 70 12.01 -7.45 -7.71
N MET A 71 11.42 -8.28 -6.85
CA MET A 71 11.76 -9.69 -6.74
C MET A 71 10.53 -10.48 -6.30
N ARG A 72 10.22 -11.58 -6.99
CA ARG A 72 9.23 -12.52 -6.52
C ARG A 72 9.83 -13.38 -5.43
N VAL A 73 9.10 -13.58 -4.34
CA VAL A 73 9.54 -14.37 -3.19
C VAL A 73 8.39 -15.20 -2.65
N ARG A 74 8.71 -16.34 -2.05
CA ARG A 74 7.79 -17.09 -1.20
C ARG A 74 8.53 -17.80 -0.10
N ARG A 75 7.77 -18.19 0.92
CA ARG A 75 8.21 -19.07 1.99
C ARG A 75 8.02 -20.53 1.60
N GLN A 76 9.02 -21.37 1.88
CA GLN A 76 8.95 -22.81 1.60
C GLN A 76 8.32 -23.61 2.75
N LYS A 77 8.47 -23.16 4.01
CA LYS A 77 8.01 -23.90 5.20
C LYS A 77 7.31 -22.99 6.20
N ASP A 78 6.26 -23.51 6.85
CA ASP A 78 5.68 -22.88 8.04
C ASP A 78 6.56 -23.17 9.26
N MET A 79 7.53 -22.31 9.49
CA MET A 79 8.28 -22.28 10.75
C MET A 79 7.71 -21.19 11.67
N SER A 80 8.12 -21.13 12.93
CA SER A 80 7.70 -20.06 13.84
C SER A 80 8.26 -18.68 13.46
N MET A 81 9.29 -18.63 12.61
CA MET A 81 10.02 -17.40 12.29
C MET A 81 9.72 -16.89 10.87
N THR A 82 9.32 -15.62 10.76
CA THR A 82 9.12 -14.93 9.48
C THR A 82 10.45 -14.29 9.05
N PRO A 83 11.07 -14.74 7.95
CA PRO A 83 12.29 -14.11 7.44
C PRO A 83 11.94 -12.73 6.85
N SER A 84 12.89 -11.81 6.92
CA SER A 84 12.82 -10.49 6.30
C SER A 84 13.94 -10.31 5.29
N LEU A 85 13.68 -9.60 4.20
CA LEU A 85 14.62 -9.30 3.13
C LEU A 85 14.74 -7.80 2.92
N TRP A 86 15.92 -7.34 2.53
CA TRP A 86 16.16 -5.97 2.09
C TRP A 86 17.36 -5.91 1.13
N PHE A 87 17.47 -4.80 0.42
CA PHE A 87 18.65 -4.50 -0.38
C PHE A 87 19.51 -3.42 0.27
N GLU A 88 20.82 -3.50 0.09
CA GLU A 88 21.77 -2.42 0.36
C GLU A 88 22.41 -1.97 -0.96
N LEU A 89 22.51 -0.65 -1.16
CA LEU A 89 23.18 -0.03 -2.28
C LEU A 89 24.41 0.74 -1.79
N ASP A 90 25.59 0.34 -2.25
CA ASP A 90 26.89 0.85 -1.79
C ASP A 90 27.04 0.83 -0.25
N GLY A 91 26.47 -0.20 0.38
CA GLY A 91 26.48 -0.40 1.84
C GLY A 91 25.42 0.39 2.61
N ASN A 92 24.50 1.08 1.93
CA ASN A 92 23.37 1.78 2.55
C ASN A 92 22.07 0.99 2.33
N GLU A 93 21.35 0.69 3.40
CA GLU A 93 20.05 -0.01 3.33
C GLU A 93 19.04 0.82 2.51
N LEU A 94 18.39 0.16 1.54
CA LEU A 94 17.26 0.72 0.80
C LEU A 94 15.98 0.69 1.66
N GLU A 95 14.86 1.16 1.12
CA GLU A 95 13.59 1.34 1.85
C GLU A 95 13.08 0.08 2.56
N GLY A 96 13.50 -0.10 3.81
CA GLY A 96 12.94 -1.04 4.78
C GLY A 96 13.22 -2.53 4.52
N ARG A 97 12.95 -3.31 5.57
CA ARG A 97 13.01 -4.78 5.54
C ARG A 97 11.61 -5.30 5.37
N ILE A 98 11.41 -6.14 4.35
CA ILE A 98 10.10 -6.67 4.03
C ILE A 98 10.01 -8.11 4.53
N ALA A 99 8.99 -8.38 5.34
CA ALA A 99 8.73 -9.70 5.89
C ALA A 99 8.13 -10.63 4.83
N VAL A 100 8.70 -11.83 4.68
CA VAL A 100 8.21 -12.86 3.76
C VAL A 100 7.29 -13.80 4.53
N VAL A 101 6.02 -13.42 4.62
CA VAL A 101 4.99 -14.15 5.37
C VAL A 101 4.38 -15.30 4.57
N ASP A 102 4.17 -15.10 3.27
CA ASP A 102 3.36 -15.99 2.45
C ASP A 102 4.11 -17.17 1.84
N LYS A 103 3.40 -18.28 1.72
CA LYS A 103 3.83 -19.47 0.95
C LYS A 103 3.54 -19.35 -0.54
N GLN A 104 2.64 -18.44 -0.91
CA GLN A 104 2.41 -18.09 -2.30
C GLN A 104 3.48 -17.10 -2.76
N TRP A 105 3.76 -17.10 -4.05
CA TRP A 105 4.63 -16.11 -4.64
C TRP A 105 4.03 -14.71 -4.48
N GLN A 106 4.81 -13.80 -3.93
CA GLN A 106 4.50 -12.38 -3.83
C GLN A 106 5.67 -11.58 -4.40
N THR A 107 5.40 -10.40 -4.94
CA THR A 107 6.44 -9.51 -5.46
C THR A 107 6.80 -8.48 -4.40
N LEU A 108 8.07 -8.42 -4.02
CA LEU A 108 8.62 -7.37 -3.19
C LEU A 108 9.24 -6.29 -4.06
N ARG A 109 9.19 -5.04 -3.63
CA ARG A 109 9.72 -3.90 -4.37
C ARG A 109 10.50 -2.97 -3.44
N TRP A 110 11.55 -2.37 -3.99
CA TRP A 110 12.35 -1.31 -3.39
C TRP A 110 12.64 -0.26 -4.45
N THR A 111 12.88 0.97 -4.02
CA THR A 111 13.35 2.03 -4.92
C THR A 111 14.69 2.57 -4.49
N PHE A 112 15.44 3.13 -5.45
CA PHE A 112 16.66 3.88 -5.17
C PHE A 112 16.91 4.94 -6.24
N GLN A 113 17.62 6.00 -5.87
CA GLN A 113 18.16 6.95 -6.84
C GLN A 113 19.62 6.61 -7.13
N ALA A 114 19.96 6.43 -8.40
CA ALA A 114 21.34 6.13 -8.76
C ALA A 114 22.25 7.33 -8.49
N THR A 115 23.37 7.12 -7.81
CA THR A 115 24.34 8.19 -7.51
C THR A 115 25.55 8.19 -8.46
N SER A 116 25.72 7.08 -9.19
CA SER A 116 26.88 6.77 -10.02
C SER A 116 26.43 5.89 -11.19
N ILE A 117 27.24 5.83 -12.26
CA ILE A 117 27.02 4.89 -13.38
C ILE A 117 27.26 3.43 -12.99
N THR A 118 27.97 3.21 -11.88
CA THR A 118 28.28 1.90 -11.32
C THR A 118 28.00 1.90 -9.83
N GLN A 119 27.21 0.95 -9.34
CA GLN A 119 26.89 0.81 -7.91
C GLN A 119 26.84 -0.67 -7.50
N HIS A 120 27.13 -0.95 -6.24
CA HIS A 120 27.14 -2.29 -5.68
C HIS A 120 25.83 -2.57 -4.93
N LEU A 121 25.09 -3.58 -5.39
CA LEU A 121 23.81 -3.97 -4.82
C LEU A 121 23.95 -5.29 -4.06
N GLU A 122 23.47 -5.35 -2.82
CA GLU A 122 23.48 -6.56 -1.99
C GLU A 122 22.05 -6.91 -1.56
N LEU A 123 21.63 -8.16 -1.74
CA LEU A 123 20.42 -8.71 -1.11
C LEU A 123 20.81 -9.29 0.25
N LEU A 124 20.13 -8.88 1.31
CA LEU A 124 20.33 -9.36 2.66
C LEU A 124 19.06 -10.01 3.19
N GLY A 125 19.23 -10.94 4.13
CA GLY A 125 18.14 -11.51 4.89
C GLY A 125 18.41 -11.55 6.37
N ARG A 126 17.31 -11.54 7.14
CA ARG A 126 17.31 -11.74 8.58
C ARG A 126 16.14 -12.62 8.98
N ASP A 127 16.43 -13.76 9.59
CA ASP A 127 15.55 -14.42 10.53
C ASP A 127 15.91 -14.02 11.97
N GLY A 128 14.95 -14.10 12.89
CA GLY A 128 15.25 -13.81 14.30
C GLY A 128 16.20 -14.85 14.93
N THR A 129 16.46 -14.74 16.23
CA THR A 129 17.62 -15.33 16.91
C THR A 129 17.60 -16.85 17.17
N ALA A 130 16.74 -17.64 16.51
CA ALA A 130 16.59 -19.09 16.77
C ALA A 130 17.21 -19.98 15.67
N GLN A 131 17.71 -21.16 16.06
CA GLN A 131 18.59 -22.04 15.27
C GLN A 131 17.98 -22.73 14.03
N THR A 132 16.72 -22.46 13.66
CA THR A 132 16.07 -23.05 12.47
C THR A 132 15.40 -21.95 11.66
N GLY A 133 16.18 -21.34 10.78
CA GLY A 133 15.91 -20.09 10.09
C GLY A 133 15.23 -20.22 8.73
N GLY A 134 14.54 -19.16 8.31
CA GLY A 134 13.52 -19.12 7.26
C GLY A 134 13.95 -19.66 5.89
N ASP A 135 13.30 -20.74 5.44
CA ASP A 135 13.46 -21.30 4.09
C ASP A 135 12.64 -20.45 3.09
N ILE A 136 13.33 -19.71 2.23
CA ILE A 136 12.74 -18.85 1.19
C ILE A 136 13.16 -19.31 -0.20
N SER A 137 12.32 -18.96 -1.17
CA SER A 137 12.65 -18.99 -2.58
C SER A 137 12.36 -17.66 -3.20
N PHE A 138 13.18 -17.27 -4.15
CA PHE A 138 13.01 -16.04 -4.91
C PHE A 138 13.26 -16.26 -6.39
N ASP A 139 12.63 -15.42 -7.20
CA ASP A 139 12.58 -15.47 -8.65
C ASP A 139 12.42 -14.04 -9.19
N ASP A 140 12.59 -13.86 -10.50
CA ASP A 140 12.28 -12.62 -11.22
C ASP A 140 12.88 -11.35 -10.56
N ILE A 141 14.19 -11.36 -10.30
CA ILE A 141 14.87 -10.14 -9.82
C ILE A 141 14.98 -9.17 -10.99
N ARG A 142 14.32 -8.03 -10.91
CA ARG A 142 14.28 -7.01 -11.98
C ARG A 142 14.75 -5.68 -11.45
N ILE A 143 15.58 -4.98 -12.22
CA ILE A 143 16.10 -3.65 -11.92
C ILE A 143 15.94 -2.78 -13.15
N HIS A 144 15.19 -1.69 -13.04
CA HIS A 144 14.89 -0.81 -14.17
C HIS A 144 14.41 0.56 -13.67
N PRO A 145 14.41 1.61 -14.52
CA PRO A 145 13.85 2.90 -14.15
C PRO A 145 12.39 2.80 -13.73
N ILE A 146 11.97 3.66 -12.78
CA ILE A 146 10.55 3.79 -12.38
C ILE A 146 9.70 4.17 -13.60
N THR A 147 10.23 5.03 -14.47
CA THR A 147 9.56 5.45 -15.71
C THR A 147 10.46 5.15 -16.91
N ILE A 148 9.88 4.46 -17.90
CA ILE A 148 10.49 4.21 -19.20
C ILE A 148 9.66 4.93 -20.25
N THR A 149 10.32 5.73 -21.08
CA THR A 149 9.68 6.44 -22.20
C THR A 149 10.19 5.90 -23.52
N GLU A 150 9.29 5.75 -24.49
CA GLU A 150 9.61 5.35 -25.87
C GLU A 150 8.82 6.22 -26.85
N ASN A 151 9.52 6.91 -27.74
CA ASN A 151 8.94 7.74 -28.79
C ASN A 151 9.47 7.36 -30.18
N PHE A 152 10.18 6.24 -30.30
CA PHE A 152 10.72 5.64 -31.52
C PHE A 152 11.61 6.53 -32.39
N ASP A 153 11.93 7.76 -31.96
CA ASP A 153 12.72 8.71 -32.71
C ASP A 153 14.09 8.14 -33.09
N GLY A 154 14.41 8.20 -34.38
CA GLY A 154 15.69 7.69 -34.90
C GLY A 154 15.74 6.17 -35.07
N GLN A 155 14.65 5.44 -34.79
CA GLN A 155 14.53 4.04 -35.18
C GLN A 155 14.46 3.91 -36.70
N ALA A 156 14.97 2.79 -37.23
CA ALA A 156 14.85 2.53 -38.66
C ALA A 156 13.41 2.13 -39.02
N ASN A 157 12.94 2.56 -40.19
CA ASN A 157 11.67 2.09 -40.75
C ASN A 157 11.69 0.55 -40.84
N HIS A 158 10.75 -0.10 -40.15
CA HIS A 158 10.68 -1.55 -40.07
C HIS A 158 9.22 -1.98 -40.00
N LEU A 159 8.73 -2.58 -41.09
CA LEU A 159 7.37 -3.12 -41.17
C LEU A 159 7.39 -4.64 -41.02
N ILE A 160 6.39 -5.16 -40.32
CA ILE A 160 6.17 -6.57 -40.03
C ILE A 160 4.85 -7.06 -40.63
N ASP A 161 4.85 -8.33 -41.04
CA ASP A 161 3.67 -9.10 -41.47
C ASP A 161 3.06 -9.89 -40.29
N PRO A 162 1.82 -10.40 -40.40
CA PRO A 162 1.21 -11.24 -39.36
C PRO A 162 2.10 -12.42 -38.96
N GLY A 163 2.27 -12.61 -37.64
CA GLY A 163 3.17 -13.59 -37.03
C GLY A 163 4.60 -13.10 -36.81
N GLN A 164 4.97 -11.91 -37.28
CA GLN A 164 6.31 -11.33 -37.08
C GLN A 164 6.35 -10.34 -35.90
N SER A 165 7.55 -9.99 -35.46
CA SER A 165 7.76 -9.08 -34.33
C SER A 165 8.99 -8.20 -34.50
N ILE A 166 8.97 -7.03 -33.85
CA ILE A 166 10.10 -6.11 -33.67
C ILE A 166 10.46 -6.11 -32.20
N GLN A 167 11.73 -6.38 -31.89
CA GLN A 167 12.27 -6.27 -30.54
C GLN A 167 12.95 -4.92 -30.37
N LEU A 168 12.53 -4.16 -29.36
CA LEU A 168 13.16 -2.93 -28.92
C LEU A 168 13.71 -3.10 -27.50
N PRO A 169 14.61 -2.20 -27.04
CA PRO A 169 15.06 -2.19 -25.65
C PRO A 169 13.95 -1.96 -24.63
N THR A 170 12.82 -1.36 -25.03
CA THR A 170 11.71 -0.97 -24.16
C THR A 170 10.52 -1.93 -24.24
N MET A 171 10.32 -2.60 -25.39
CA MET A 171 9.15 -3.42 -25.66
C MET A 171 9.34 -4.34 -26.88
N THR A 172 8.46 -5.34 -26.99
CA THR A 172 8.28 -6.15 -28.19
C THR A 172 6.96 -5.76 -28.87
N ILE A 173 7.01 -5.53 -30.18
CA ILE A 173 5.84 -5.22 -31.01
C ILE A 173 5.57 -6.42 -31.92
N SER A 174 4.40 -7.07 -31.78
CA SER A 174 4.05 -8.28 -32.53
C SER A 174 2.75 -8.10 -33.29
N LEU A 175 2.77 -8.28 -34.61
CA LEU A 175 1.56 -8.29 -35.41
C LEU A 175 0.91 -9.67 -35.31
N LEU A 176 -0.20 -9.78 -34.57
CA LEU A 176 -0.84 -11.07 -34.32
C LEU A 176 -1.63 -11.54 -35.53
N GLU A 177 -2.54 -10.70 -36.01
CA GLU A 177 -3.44 -11.03 -37.12
C GLU A 177 -3.92 -9.79 -37.87
N GLY A 178 -4.43 -10.00 -39.08
CA GLY A 178 -5.08 -8.96 -39.90
C GLY A 178 -5.29 -9.41 -41.34
N PRO A 179 -5.89 -8.56 -42.19
CA PRO A 179 -6.21 -8.91 -43.57
C PRO A 179 -4.96 -9.14 -44.42
N ALA A 180 -5.11 -9.85 -45.54
CA ALA A 180 -3.99 -10.16 -46.42
C ALA A 180 -3.29 -8.89 -46.94
N GLY A 181 -1.96 -8.86 -46.81
CA GLY A 181 -1.13 -7.71 -47.23
C GLY A 181 -1.05 -6.58 -46.22
N ILE A 182 -1.71 -6.70 -45.05
CA ILE A 182 -1.59 -5.71 -43.99
C ILE A 182 -0.23 -5.75 -43.31
N LYS A 183 0.28 -4.58 -42.97
CA LYS A 183 1.51 -4.41 -42.21
C LYS A 183 1.28 -3.54 -40.98
N ALA A 184 2.13 -3.72 -39.99
CA ALA A 184 2.33 -2.80 -38.87
C ALA A 184 3.83 -2.62 -38.67
N GLY A 185 4.26 -1.72 -37.79
CA GLY A 185 5.67 -1.57 -37.44
C GLY A 185 6.05 -0.12 -37.22
N ILE A 186 7.31 0.23 -37.38
CA ILE A 186 7.81 1.58 -37.15
C ILE A 186 7.97 2.29 -38.50
N GLU A 187 7.31 3.44 -38.67
CA GLU A 187 7.40 4.27 -39.87
C GLU A 187 7.26 5.75 -39.51
N ARG A 188 8.05 6.62 -40.15
CA ARG A 188 7.86 8.08 -40.07
C ARG A 188 6.62 8.52 -40.83
N TYR A 189 5.79 9.34 -40.21
CA TYR A 189 4.65 9.97 -40.89
C TYR A 189 4.96 11.39 -41.37
N ALA A 190 4.42 11.75 -42.54
CA ALA A 190 4.69 13.05 -43.16
C ALA A 190 3.90 14.22 -42.53
N TYR A 191 2.86 13.93 -41.74
CA TYR A 191 2.00 14.95 -41.12
C TYR A 191 1.94 14.74 -39.60
N PRO A 192 2.96 15.21 -38.85
CA PRO A 192 3.04 15.04 -37.41
C PRO A 192 1.88 15.74 -36.68
N GLU A 193 1.62 15.33 -35.45
CA GLU A 193 0.69 15.97 -34.52
C GLU A 193 1.50 16.43 -33.31
N ALA A 194 1.59 17.74 -33.09
CA ALA A 194 2.50 18.30 -32.08
C ALA A 194 2.21 17.72 -30.69
N GLY A 195 3.23 17.11 -30.08
CA GLY A 195 3.14 16.46 -28.77
C GLY A 195 2.38 15.12 -28.72
N MET A 196 2.01 14.53 -29.87
CA MET A 196 1.31 13.23 -29.94
C MET A 196 1.78 12.31 -31.08
N LEU A 197 2.43 12.85 -32.11
CA LEU A 197 3.04 12.10 -33.20
C LEU A 197 4.22 12.91 -33.74
N GLU A 198 5.44 12.51 -33.40
CA GLU A 198 6.66 13.19 -33.82
C GLU A 198 7.66 12.15 -34.33
N GLY A 199 8.35 12.47 -35.43
CA GLY A 199 9.33 11.54 -36.02
C GLY A 199 8.74 10.18 -36.43
N GLU A 200 9.36 9.12 -35.94
CA GLU A 200 8.98 7.73 -36.18
C GLU A 200 7.94 7.27 -35.15
N ALA A 201 6.97 6.46 -35.57
CA ALA A 201 5.94 5.93 -34.67
C ALA A 201 5.48 4.54 -35.08
N ILE A 202 4.73 3.86 -34.22
CA ILE A 202 4.09 2.59 -34.59
C ILE A 202 2.96 2.90 -35.56
N VAL A 203 3.06 2.43 -36.80
CA VAL A 203 1.98 2.50 -37.79
C VAL A 203 1.09 1.25 -37.71
N LEU A 204 -0.21 1.47 -37.75
CA LEU A 204 -1.25 0.45 -37.81
C LEU A 204 -1.92 0.44 -39.20
N GLN A 205 -2.43 -0.73 -39.59
CA GLN A 205 -3.19 -0.98 -40.81
C GLN A 205 -2.49 -0.45 -42.08
N ARG A 206 -1.17 -0.61 -42.17
CA ARG A 206 -0.37 -0.11 -43.28
C ARG A 206 -0.56 -0.98 -44.53
N GLY A 207 -0.85 -0.35 -45.67
CA GLY A 207 -0.87 -0.99 -46.98
C GLY A 207 -2.26 -1.41 -47.48
N VAL A 208 -3.31 -1.26 -46.67
CA VAL A 208 -4.69 -1.55 -47.05
C VAL A 208 -5.58 -0.36 -46.70
N SER A 209 -6.36 0.13 -47.66
CA SER A 209 -7.42 1.11 -47.39
C SER A 209 -8.73 0.38 -47.12
N ASN A 210 -9.47 0.80 -46.09
CA ASN A 210 -10.76 0.21 -45.69
C ASN A 210 -10.71 -1.33 -45.55
N PRO A 211 -9.89 -1.85 -44.63
CA PRO A 211 -9.72 -3.29 -44.44
C PRO A 211 -11.04 -3.97 -44.08
N ALA A 212 -11.26 -5.18 -44.62
CA ALA A 212 -12.47 -5.97 -44.36
C ALA A 212 -12.55 -6.54 -42.94
N SER A 213 -11.44 -6.55 -42.21
CA SER A 213 -11.33 -7.04 -40.83
C SER A 213 -10.35 -6.18 -40.04
N ALA A 214 -10.43 -6.25 -38.71
CA ALA A 214 -9.47 -5.58 -37.84
C ALA A 214 -8.05 -6.16 -37.99
N GLN A 215 -7.06 -5.34 -37.66
CA GLN A 215 -5.70 -5.74 -37.36
C GLN A 215 -5.55 -5.80 -35.85
N ARG A 216 -4.86 -6.81 -35.33
CA ARG A 216 -4.50 -6.88 -33.91
C ARG A 216 -2.99 -6.88 -33.73
N LEU A 217 -2.51 -5.88 -33.01
CA LEU A 217 -1.10 -5.69 -32.69
C LEU A 217 -0.90 -5.86 -31.18
N ARG A 218 0.01 -6.73 -30.77
CA ARG A 218 0.43 -6.84 -29.37
C ARG A 218 1.65 -5.97 -29.11
N ILE A 219 1.63 -5.24 -28.01
CA ILE A 219 2.79 -4.57 -27.44
C ILE A 219 3.05 -5.20 -26.08
N ALA A 220 4.25 -5.72 -25.88
CA ALA A 220 4.70 -6.29 -24.61
C ALA A 220 5.86 -5.46 -24.08
N PRO A 221 5.65 -4.61 -23.06
CA PRO A 221 6.74 -3.99 -22.31
C PRO A 221 7.78 -5.03 -21.91
N ILE A 222 9.06 -4.67 -21.99
CA ILE A 222 10.14 -5.58 -21.58
C ILE A 222 10.11 -5.85 -20.07
N VAL A 223 9.57 -4.92 -19.30
CA VAL A 223 9.26 -5.07 -17.88
C VAL A 223 7.76 -4.78 -17.68
N PRO A 224 7.01 -5.64 -16.96
CA PRO A 224 5.62 -5.36 -16.60
C PRO A 224 5.50 -4.04 -15.84
N CYS A 225 4.44 -3.26 -16.08
CA CYS A 225 4.28 -1.93 -15.49
C CYS A 225 2.89 -1.70 -14.90
N ASP A 226 2.79 -0.84 -13.89
CA ASP A 226 1.51 -0.56 -13.23
C ASP A 226 0.67 0.43 -14.05
N LYS A 227 1.30 1.23 -14.90
CA LYS A 227 0.62 2.23 -15.71
C LYS A 227 1.25 2.39 -17.09
N ILE A 228 0.39 2.48 -18.10
CA ILE A 228 0.77 2.76 -19.48
C ILE A 228 0.03 4.00 -19.97
N LYS A 229 0.76 4.87 -20.69
CA LYS A 229 0.19 5.99 -21.45
C LYS A 229 0.83 6.04 -22.83
N PHE A 230 0.05 6.30 -23.87
CA PHE A 230 0.53 6.55 -25.23
C PHE A 230 -0.47 7.38 -26.03
N ALA A 231 -0.02 8.05 -27.08
CA ALA A 231 -0.87 8.77 -28.00
C ALA A 231 -1.40 7.82 -29.08
N TRP A 232 -2.70 7.89 -29.37
CA TRP A 232 -3.31 7.25 -30.53
C TRP A 232 -3.81 8.34 -31.49
N THR A 233 -3.13 8.48 -32.62
CA THR A 233 -3.39 9.53 -33.60
C THR A 233 -3.87 8.96 -34.93
N TRP A 234 -4.57 9.81 -35.69
CA TRP A 234 -5.15 9.45 -36.98
C TRP A 234 -6.18 8.31 -36.96
N ARG A 235 -6.74 7.99 -35.79
CA ARG A 235 -7.79 6.99 -35.64
C ARG A 235 -9.13 7.50 -36.20
N GLN A 236 -9.49 7.05 -37.40
CA GLN A 236 -10.74 7.45 -38.07
C GLN A 236 -11.92 6.50 -37.81
N ARG A 237 -11.65 5.30 -37.29
CA ARG A 237 -12.64 4.25 -37.03
C ARG A 237 -12.56 3.75 -35.60
N PRO A 238 -13.60 3.05 -35.12
CA PRO A 238 -13.58 2.41 -33.82
C PRO A 238 -12.37 1.50 -33.63
N GLY A 239 -11.87 1.44 -32.41
CA GLY A 239 -10.73 0.62 -32.03
C GLY A 239 -10.78 0.27 -30.55
N GLU A 240 -9.99 -0.72 -30.16
CA GLU A 240 -9.98 -1.23 -28.79
C GLU A 240 -8.56 -1.47 -28.31
N VAL A 241 -8.35 -1.37 -27.00
CA VAL A 241 -7.11 -1.77 -26.33
C VAL A 241 -7.45 -2.73 -25.21
N GLU A 242 -6.97 -3.96 -25.30
CA GLU A 242 -7.07 -4.98 -24.25
C GLU A 242 -5.75 -5.04 -23.47
N PHE A 243 -5.80 -4.96 -22.15
CA PHE A 243 -4.63 -5.06 -21.27
C PHE A 243 -4.59 -6.43 -20.59
N TYR A 244 -3.38 -6.99 -20.41
CA TYR A 244 -3.17 -8.32 -19.84
C TYR A 244 -2.06 -8.33 -18.79
N ASP A 245 -2.22 -9.14 -17.75
CA ASP A 245 -1.19 -9.41 -16.75
C ASP A 245 -0.17 -10.47 -17.19
N GLU A 246 0.81 -10.75 -16.33
CA GLU A 246 1.87 -11.74 -16.55
C GLU A 246 1.33 -13.16 -16.72
N GLN A 247 0.15 -13.48 -16.17
CA GLN A 247 -0.52 -14.77 -16.35
C GLN A 247 -1.33 -14.84 -17.66
N GLY A 248 -1.33 -13.77 -18.45
CA GLY A 248 -2.11 -13.65 -19.69
C GLY A 248 -3.61 -13.48 -19.43
N GLN A 249 -4.01 -13.16 -18.20
CA GLN A 249 -5.40 -12.84 -17.89
C GLN A 249 -5.68 -11.39 -18.27
N ARG A 250 -6.86 -11.16 -18.83
CA ARG A 250 -7.28 -9.81 -19.21
C ARG A 250 -7.54 -8.97 -17.96
N LEU A 251 -7.01 -7.76 -17.96
CA LEU A 251 -7.17 -6.74 -16.93
C LEU A 251 -8.34 -5.81 -17.25
N GLU A 252 -8.36 -5.26 -18.46
CA GLU A 252 -9.39 -4.31 -18.92
C GLU A 252 -9.46 -4.28 -20.45
N THR A 253 -10.59 -3.84 -20.99
CA THR A 253 -10.75 -3.46 -22.40
C THR A 253 -11.25 -2.01 -22.49
N LEU A 254 -10.46 -1.15 -23.11
CA LEU A 254 -10.87 0.21 -23.47
C LEU A 254 -11.37 0.22 -24.91
N SER A 255 -12.65 0.57 -25.10
CA SER A 255 -13.25 0.72 -26.43
C SER A 255 -13.38 2.19 -26.79
N PHE A 256 -13.01 2.53 -28.01
CA PHE A 256 -13.03 3.89 -28.53
C PHE A 256 -14.01 3.96 -29.72
N ASP A 257 -15.17 4.60 -29.57
CA ASP A 257 -16.24 4.72 -30.59
C ASP A 257 -16.79 6.16 -30.73
N GLY A 258 -16.13 7.15 -30.13
CA GLY A 258 -16.56 8.56 -30.23
C GLY A 258 -15.47 9.59 -29.95
N GLU A 259 -14.30 9.13 -29.56
CA GLU A 259 -13.17 9.94 -29.14
C GLU A 259 -12.57 10.69 -30.33
N PRO A 260 -11.93 11.85 -30.06
CA PRO A 260 -11.22 12.59 -31.09
C PRO A 260 -10.24 11.71 -31.85
N LYS A 261 -10.05 12.04 -33.13
CA LYS A 261 -9.08 11.39 -34.04
C LYS A 261 -7.66 11.29 -33.45
N HIS A 262 -7.32 12.20 -32.54
CA HIS A 262 -6.05 12.27 -31.81
C HIS A 262 -6.38 12.33 -30.32
N HIS A 263 -5.94 11.34 -29.55
CA HIS A 263 -6.19 11.30 -28.10
C HIS A 263 -5.09 10.52 -27.38
N TRP A 264 -5.05 10.67 -26.07
CA TRP A 264 -4.21 9.84 -25.20
C TRP A 264 -4.99 8.62 -24.75
N VAL A 265 -4.34 7.47 -24.81
CA VAL A 265 -4.75 6.25 -24.11
C VAL A 265 -3.96 6.17 -22.83
N GLU A 266 -4.64 5.96 -21.72
CA GLU A 266 -4.03 5.85 -20.40
C GLU A 266 -4.76 4.77 -19.60
N TYR A 267 -4.00 3.84 -19.02
CA TYR A 267 -4.53 2.77 -18.18
C TYR A 267 -3.60 2.52 -17.01
N GLN A 268 -4.21 2.32 -15.84
CA GLN A 268 -3.53 1.93 -14.61
C GLN A 268 -4.10 0.57 -14.18
N ALA A 269 -3.20 -0.40 -14.01
CA ALA A 269 -3.53 -1.73 -13.54
C ALA A 269 -3.98 -1.70 -12.08
N PRO A 270 -4.84 -2.65 -11.66
CA PRO A 270 -5.08 -2.92 -10.25
C PRO A 270 -3.77 -3.26 -9.52
N ALA A 271 -3.73 -2.97 -8.21
CA ALA A 271 -2.60 -3.35 -7.37
C ALA A 271 -2.29 -4.86 -7.49
N ASN A 272 -0.99 -5.19 -7.52
CA ASN A 272 -0.47 -6.56 -7.66
C ASN A 272 -0.83 -7.29 -8.96
N ARG A 273 -1.36 -6.61 -9.99
CA ARG A 273 -1.60 -7.19 -11.31
C ARG A 273 -1.00 -6.31 -12.41
N PRO A 274 0.34 -6.22 -12.52
CA PRO A 274 1.00 -5.33 -13.46
C PRO A 274 0.67 -5.71 -14.90
N ILE A 275 0.67 -4.70 -15.78
CA ILE A 275 0.45 -4.85 -17.22
C ILE A 275 1.69 -5.48 -17.85
N ALA A 276 1.57 -6.71 -18.31
CA ALA A 276 2.63 -7.41 -19.04
C ALA A 276 2.49 -7.27 -20.56
N SER A 277 1.29 -7.00 -21.06
CA SER A 277 1.08 -6.66 -22.46
C SER A 277 -0.25 -5.97 -22.73
N LEU A 278 -0.35 -5.33 -23.89
CA LEU A 278 -1.61 -4.84 -24.44
C LEU A 278 -1.80 -5.34 -25.88
N VAL A 279 -3.05 -5.48 -26.30
CA VAL A 279 -3.45 -5.81 -27.67
C VAL A 279 -4.32 -4.68 -28.20
N ILE A 280 -3.86 -4.04 -29.28
CA ILE A 280 -4.56 -2.96 -29.96
C ILE A 280 -5.30 -3.56 -31.16
N THR A 281 -6.62 -3.41 -31.17
CA THR A 281 -7.48 -3.75 -32.31
C THR A 281 -7.77 -2.47 -33.09
N SER A 282 -7.26 -2.37 -34.32
CA SER A 282 -7.50 -1.22 -35.20
C SER A 282 -8.25 -1.63 -36.46
N HIS A 283 -9.15 -0.77 -36.92
CA HIS A 283 -9.88 -0.92 -38.19
C HIS A 283 -9.44 0.07 -39.28
N ASP A 284 -8.49 0.95 -38.98
CA ASP A 284 -8.01 1.95 -39.94
C ASP A 284 -6.54 2.31 -39.71
N HIS A 285 -5.98 2.99 -40.70
CA HIS A 285 -4.64 3.53 -40.66
C HIS A 285 -4.49 4.57 -39.54
N ALA A 286 -3.61 4.29 -38.58
CA ALA A 286 -3.41 5.11 -37.39
C ALA A 286 -1.97 4.97 -36.89
N PHE A 287 -1.59 5.81 -35.93
CA PHE A 287 -0.26 5.79 -35.31
C PHE A 287 -0.34 5.74 -33.79
N LEU A 288 0.60 5.01 -33.18
CA LEU A 288 0.83 4.98 -31.73
C LEU A 288 2.23 5.53 -31.43
N ASP A 289 2.33 6.44 -30.48
CA ASP A 289 3.57 7.14 -30.15
C ASP A 289 3.59 7.60 -28.68
N PHE A 290 4.72 8.14 -28.20
CA PHE A 290 4.90 8.71 -26.86
C PHE A 290 4.51 7.76 -25.72
N PHE A 291 5.01 6.52 -25.79
CA PHE A 291 4.79 5.55 -24.73
C PHE A 291 5.50 5.99 -23.45
N THR A 292 4.75 5.97 -22.36
CA THR A 292 5.26 6.10 -20.99
C THR A 292 4.80 4.87 -20.22
N LEU A 293 5.77 4.07 -19.77
CA LEU A 293 5.58 2.88 -18.95
C LEU A 293 6.07 3.23 -17.55
N SER A 294 5.20 3.16 -16.56
CA SER A 294 5.55 3.53 -15.18
C SER A 294 5.30 2.37 -14.23
N GLN A 295 6.28 2.07 -13.39
CA GLN A 295 5.94 1.60 -12.05
C GLN A 295 5.39 2.78 -11.31
N LEU A 296 4.29 2.55 -10.61
CA LEU A 296 3.97 3.47 -9.55
C LEU A 296 4.83 3.05 -8.36
N PRO A 297 5.40 4.00 -7.59
CA PRO A 297 5.92 3.66 -6.27
C PRO A 297 4.85 2.84 -5.56
N ASP A 298 5.24 1.95 -4.65
CA ASP A 298 4.24 1.21 -3.89
C ASP A 298 3.28 2.15 -3.13
N GLU A 299 3.49 3.47 -3.09
CA GLU A 299 2.47 4.47 -2.74
C GLU A 299 1.16 4.40 -3.57
N ALA A 300 1.17 3.94 -4.82
CA ALA A 300 -0.05 3.70 -5.60
C ALA A 300 -0.48 2.22 -5.68
N ALA A 301 0.41 1.29 -5.34
CA ALA A 301 0.07 -0.12 -5.07
C ALA A 301 -0.38 -0.34 -3.61
N THR A 302 -0.19 0.64 -2.72
CA THR A 302 -0.86 0.81 -1.43
C THR A 302 -2.23 1.44 -1.62
N THR A 303 -3.04 0.88 -2.52
CA THR A 303 -4.51 0.96 -2.33
C THR A 303 -5.00 -0.08 -1.32
N LEU A 304 -4.12 -0.54 -0.42
CA LEU A 304 -4.40 -0.61 1.01
C LEU A 304 -3.19 -0.03 1.76
N ASN A 305 -3.05 1.29 1.76
CA ASN A 305 -2.23 2.02 2.74
C ASN A 305 -2.90 1.83 4.10
N THR A 306 -2.92 0.59 4.60
CA THR A 306 -3.60 0.22 5.84
C THR A 306 -3.06 1.16 6.88
N VAL A 307 -3.93 2.04 7.39
CA VAL A 307 -3.53 2.98 8.42
C VAL A 307 -2.87 2.14 9.51
N TYR A 308 -1.61 2.44 9.83
CA TYR A 308 -0.90 1.65 10.83
C TYR A 308 -1.61 1.83 12.17
N ILE A 309 -2.32 0.80 12.63
CA ILE A 309 -2.96 0.79 13.94
C ILE A 309 -2.49 -0.43 14.69
N ASP A 310 -1.85 -0.19 15.81
CA ASP A 310 -1.51 -1.21 16.78
C ASP A 310 -2.39 -1.02 18.01
N HIS A 311 -3.11 -2.07 18.42
CA HIS A 311 -3.92 -2.05 19.64
C HIS A 311 -3.66 -3.34 20.42
N THR A 312 -3.36 -3.20 21.70
CA THR A 312 -3.19 -4.31 22.64
C THR A 312 -4.15 -4.06 23.81
N ASP A 313 -5.24 -4.81 23.84
CA ASP A 313 -6.28 -4.81 24.88
C ASP A 313 -6.15 -6.00 25.85
N PHE A 314 -5.16 -6.87 25.63
CA PHE A 314 -4.89 -8.05 26.45
C PHE A 314 -6.01 -9.09 26.52
N GLU A 315 -7.03 -8.96 25.67
CA GLU A 315 -8.15 -9.87 25.65
C GLU A 315 -7.74 -11.26 25.14
N PRO A 316 -8.40 -12.34 25.61
CA PRO A 316 -8.01 -13.69 25.29
C PRO A 316 -8.14 -13.95 23.78
N GLY A 317 -7.04 -14.40 23.19
CA GLY A 317 -6.92 -14.71 21.77
C GLY A 317 -5.66 -15.53 21.49
N ASN A 318 -5.27 -15.62 20.21
CA ASN A 318 -4.08 -16.39 19.82
C ASN A 318 -2.77 -15.75 20.34
N ASP A 319 -2.74 -14.42 20.49
CA ASP A 319 -1.62 -13.68 21.08
C ASP A 319 -2.16 -12.45 21.86
N PRO A 320 -2.54 -12.61 23.14
CA PRO A 320 -3.08 -11.52 23.94
C PRO A 320 -2.03 -10.44 24.23
N TRP A 321 -0.73 -10.73 24.05
CA TRP A 321 0.32 -9.73 24.21
C TRP A 321 0.58 -8.95 22.93
N ASN A 322 -0.07 -9.29 21.81
CA ASN A 322 0.12 -8.65 20.50
C ASN A 322 1.62 -8.38 20.21
N ALA A 323 2.44 -9.43 20.22
CA ALA A 323 3.89 -9.40 20.02
C ALA A 323 4.72 -8.56 21.03
N TRP A 324 4.12 -7.98 22.08
CA TRP A 324 4.87 -7.37 23.16
C TRP A 324 5.69 -8.43 23.92
N GLN A 325 6.96 -8.14 24.10
CA GLN A 325 7.90 -8.99 24.82
C GLN A 325 8.18 -8.38 26.19
N LYS A 326 8.13 -9.22 27.24
CA LYS A 326 8.50 -8.81 28.59
C LYS A 326 9.97 -8.42 28.64
N GLY A 327 10.24 -7.21 29.11
CA GLY A 327 11.59 -6.74 29.39
C GLY A 327 12.14 -7.34 30.71
N PRO A 328 13.41 -7.07 31.04
CA PRO A 328 14.03 -7.53 32.29
C PRO A 328 13.23 -7.20 33.56
N ASN A 329 12.52 -6.07 33.59
CA ASN A 329 11.72 -5.66 34.74
C ASN A 329 10.23 -5.99 34.59
N GLY A 330 9.80 -6.53 33.45
CA GLY A 330 8.44 -7.00 33.21
C GLY A 330 8.27 -8.50 33.38
N GLN A 331 9.24 -9.22 33.93
CA GLN A 331 9.18 -10.70 34.01
C GLN A 331 7.98 -11.20 34.84
N ALA A 332 7.59 -10.43 35.87
CA ALA A 332 6.43 -10.71 36.70
C ALA A 332 5.09 -10.27 36.08
N LEU A 333 5.08 -9.74 34.86
CA LEU A 333 3.83 -9.38 34.20
C LEU A 333 2.97 -10.62 33.93
N ALA A 334 1.71 -10.55 34.31
CA ALA A 334 0.70 -11.57 34.08
C ALA A 334 -0.58 -10.89 33.58
N LEU A 335 -1.47 -11.69 33.00
CA LEU A 335 -2.80 -11.22 32.64
C LEU A 335 -3.77 -11.60 33.76
N THR A 336 -4.60 -10.65 34.15
CA THR A 336 -5.73 -10.87 35.06
C THR A 336 -7.01 -10.34 34.42
N SER A 337 -8.15 -10.57 35.06
CA SER A 337 -9.44 -10.17 34.50
C SER A 337 -10.50 -9.84 35.56
N ASP A 338 -11.49 -9.07 35.12
CA ASP A 338 -12.77 -8.87 35.79
C ASP A 338 -13.88 -9.05 34.76
N GLY A 339 -14.63 -10.15 34.91
CA GLY A 339 -15.61 -10.58 33.92
C GLY A 339 -14.96 -10.90 32.58
N SER A 340 -15.34 -10.15 31.54
CA SER A 340 -14.83 -10.32 30.18
C SER A 340 -13.66 -9.40 29.84
N ASN A 341 -13.24 -8.49 30.73
CA ASN A 341 -12.14 -7.56 30.47
C ASN A 341 -10.85 -8.11 31.07
N HIS A 342 -9.79 -8.16 30.27
CA HIS A 342 -8.46 -8.59 30.70
C HIS A 342 -7.50 -7.40 30.71
N TRP A 343 -6.43 -7.48 31.50
CA TRP A 343 -5.38 -6.46 31.49
C TRP A 343 -4.07 -7.03 32.05
N ALA A 344 -2.96 -6.35 31.76
CA ALA A 344 -1.65 -6.70 32.30
C ALA A 344 -1.46 -6.13 33.70
N HIS A 345 -0.96 -6.96 34.62
CA HIS A 345 -0.57 -6.56 35.97
C HIS A 345 0.70 -7.29 36.40
N PHE A 346 1.29 -6.87 37.50
CA PHE A 346 2.43 -7.56 38.09
C PHE A 346 1.95 -8.61 39.11
N GLU A 347 2.27 -9.89 38.90
CA GLU A 347 1.92 -10.99 39.82
C GLU A 347 3.10 -11.33 40.74
N GLY A 348 2.86 -11.34 42.05
CA GLY A 348 3.88 -11.72 43.04
C GLY A 348 5.14 -10.85 42.96
N PHE A 349 5.01 -9.60 42.55
CA PHE A 349 6.13 -8.73 42.28
C PHE A 349 6.87 -8.34 43.55
N VAL A 350 8.08 -8.87 43.66
CA VAL A 350 9.08 -8.56 44.68
C VAL A 350 10.32 -8.11 43.93
N GLY A 351 10.40 -6.83 43.55
CA GLY A 351 11.42 -6.40 42.60
C GLY A 351 11.48 -4.89 42.32
N ASN A 352 12.28 -4.54 41.32
CA ASN A 352 12.56 -3.17 40.90
C ASN A 352 11.86 -2.85 39.57
N LEU A 353 11.04 -1.79 39.52
CA LEU A 353 10.39 -1.29 38.30
C LEU A 353 11.30 -0.42 37.42
N LEU A 354 12.52 -0.10 37.87
CA LEU A 354 13.48 0.79 37.22
C LEU A 354 14.08 0.16 35.96
N GLY A 355 13.53 0.52 34.80
CA GLY A 355 14.04 0.15 33.48
C GLY A 355 12.98 -0.48 32.58
N ARG A 356 13.42 -1.30 31.63
CA ARG A 356 12.57 -1.88 30.57
C ARG A 356 11.55 -2.87 31.11
N VAL A 357 10.28 -2.49 31.01
CA VAL A 357 9.11 -3.28 31.39
C VAL A 357 8.67 -4.16 30.22
N MET A 358 8.49 -3.59 29.03
CA MET A 358 8.15 -4.33 27.81
C MET A 358 8.79 -3.71 26.57
N ARG A 359 8.90 -4.49 25.50
CA ARG A 359 9.43 -4.08 24.19
C ARG A 359 8.56 -4.63 23.07
N LYS A 360 8.45 -3.89 21.97
CA LYS A 360 7.86 -4.37 20.71
C LYS A 360 8.64 -3.83 19.51
N GLU A 361 8.69 -4.62 18.45
CA GLU A 361 9.10 -4.15 17.13
C GLU A 361 7.84 -3.68 16.38
N LEU A 362 7.81 -2.40 16.03
CA LEU A 362 6.80 -1.81 15.17
C LEU A 362 7.29 -1.92 13.72
N ALA A 363 6.42 -2.31 12.80
CA ALA A 363 6.70 -2.38 11.38
C ALA A 363 5.50 -1.92 10.56
N GLY A 364 5.73 -1.19 9.46
CA GLY A 364 4.67 -0.61 8.63
C GLY A 364 4.29 0.83 9.02
N LEU A 365 5.13 1.52 9.79
CA LEU A 365 4.98 2.95 10.05
C LEU A 365 5.31 3.75 8.78
N THR A 366 4.80 4.97 8.64
CA THR A 366 5.11 5.89 7.55
C THR A 366 6.16 6.91 8.03
N PRO A 367 7.39 6.91 7.49
CA PRO A 367 8.41 7.89 7.84
C PRO A 367 7.90 9.32 7.66
N GLY A 368 8.22 10.18 8.63
CA GLY A 368 7.75 11.57 8.65
C GLY A 368 6.33 11.77 9.17
N THR A 369 5.56 10.70 9.42
CA THR A 369 4.24 10.80 10.05
C THR A 369 4.36 10.90 11.57
N ASP A 370 3.58 11.79 12.16
CA ASP A 370 3.43 11.88 13.62
C ASP A 370 2.42 10.83 14.10
N TYR A 371 2.76 10.09 15.14
CA TYR A 371 1.96 9.03 15.76
C TYR A 371 1.59 9.41 17.19
N ARG A 372 0.40 8.96 17.61
CA ARG A 372 -0.06 8.98 19.00
C ARG A 372 0.12 7.59 19.60
N LEU A 373 0.66 7.56 20.81
CA LEU A 373 0.73 6.38 21.66
C LEU A 373 -0.10 6.66 22.90
N SER A 374 -1.02 5.77 23.25
CA SER A 374 -1.76 5.83 24.50
C SER A 374 -1.71 4.51 25.25
N MET A 375 -1.88 4.58 26.57
CA MET A 375 -1.99 3.40 27.42
C MET A 375 -2.87 3.74 28.62
N ARG A 376 -3.82 2.86 28.96
CA ARG A 376 -4.56 2.96 30.22
C ARG A 376 -3.75 2.35 31.33
N VAL A 377 -3.73 3.01 32.48
CA VAL A 377 -2.99 2.57 33.67
C VAL A 377 -3.82 2.80 34.92
N LYS A 378 -3.61 1.98 35.94
CA LYS A 378 -4.07 2.25 37.31
C LYS A 378 -3.04 1.78 38.31
N ARG A 379 -3.03 2.39 39.48
CA ARG A 379 -2.21 1.99 40.60
C ARG A 379 -2.86 0.81 41.33
N ASN A 380 -2.08 -0.22 41.65
CA ASN A 380 -2.58 -1.38 42.39
C ASN A 380 -2.25 -1.31 43.88
N GLY A 381 -1.04 -0.89 44.23
CA GLY A 381 -0.59 -0.84 45.62
C GLY A 381 -0.68 0.53 46.28
N ASN A 382 -0.37 0.54 47.58
CA ASN A 382 -0.48 1.69 48.48
C ASN A 382 0.89 2.19 48.95
N SER A 383 1.96 1.89 48.20
CA SER A 383 3.32 2.33 48.50
C SER A 383 3.43 3.85 48.69
N SER A 384 4.44 4.29 49.44
CA SER A 384 4.77 5.71 49.54
C SER A 384 5.42 6.27 48.26
N LYS A 385 5.92 5.40 47.38
CA LYS A 385 6.54 5.74 46.09
C LYS A 385 5.58 5.55 44.92
N THR A 386 5.59 6.49 44.00
CA THR A 386 4.73 6.45 42.80
C THR A 386 5.51 5.87 41.61
N PRO A 387 4.91 4.94 40.84
CA PRO A 387 5.53 4.51 39.59
C PRO A 387 5.42 5.62 38.54
N HIS A 388 6.49 5.84 37.81
CA HIS A 388 6.60 6.78 36.71
C HIS A 388 6.82 6.03 35.40
N LEU A 389 6.06 6.37 34.36
CA LEU A 389 6.11 5.66 33.07
C LEU A 389 6.50 6.61 31.94
N THR A 390 7.33 6.10 31.04
CA THR A 390 7.70 6.74 29.77
C THR A 390 7.96 5.65 28.73
N PHE A 391 7.98 6.02 27.46
CA PHE A 391 8.41 5.15 26.38
C PHE A 391 9.77 5.58 25.82
N GLU A 392 10.52 4.63 25.28
CA GLU A 392 11.69 4.85 24.44
C GLU A 392 11.39 4.37 23.01
N LEU A 393 11.83 5.12 22.00
CA LEU A 393 11.77 4.77 20.58
C LEU A 393 13.21 4.73 20.03
N ASP A 394 13.65 3.56 19.62
CA ASP A 394 15.04 3.25 19.22
C ASP A 394 16.08 3.74 20.26
N GLY A 395 15.75 3.58 21.54
CA GLY A 395 16.60 3.99 22.67
C GLY A 395 16.59 5.50 22.98
N ALA A 396 15.74 6.29 22.32
CA ALA A 396 15.52 7.69 22.68
C ALA A 396 14.20 7.84 23.45
N LEU A 397 14.22 8.51 24.61
CA LEU A 397 13.02 8.78 25.40
C LEU A 397 12.02 9.62 24.60
N LEU A 398 10.76 9.20 24.61
CA LEU A 398 9.65 10.02 24.14
C LEU A 398 9.39 11.16 25.13
N GLU A 399 8.86 12.26 24.62
CA GLU A 399 8.43 13.38 25.46
C GLU A 399 7.24 12.95 26.32
N GLY A 400 7.37 13.12 27.64
CA GLY A 400 6.34 12.78 28.62
C GLY A 400 6.77 11.68 29.57
N GLU A 401 6.83 12.00 30.86
CA GLU A 401 6.97 11.04 31.95
C GLU A 401 5.79 11.25 32.90
N PHE A 402 5.06 10.18 33.20
CA PHE A 402 3.79 10.28 33.91
C PHE A 402 3.80 9.45 35.19
N ALA A 403 3.44 10.10 36.30
CA ALA A 403 3.22 9.45 37.58
C ALA A 403 1.87 8.69 37.58
N VAL A 404 1.88 7.43 37.99
CA VAL A 404 0.68 6.60 38.13
C VAL A 404 0.16 6.68 39.57
N THR A 405 -0.59 7.74 39.85
CA THR A 405 -1.04 8.07 41.22
C THR A 405 -2.41 7.48 41.57
N ALA A 406 -3.30 7.31 40.59
CA ALA A 406 -4.70 7.01 40.82
C ALA A 406 -4.98 5.49 40.88
N PRO A 407 -5.83 5.01 41.81
CA PRO A 407 -6.30 3.62 41.81
C PRO A 407 -7.35 3.36 40.71
N GLU A 408 -7.94 4.42 40.16
CA GLU A 408 -8.83 4.36 39.01
C GLU A 408 -8.03 4.35 37.70
N TRP A 409 -8.61 3.77 36.65
CA TRP A 409 -8.03 3.78 35.31
C TRP A 409 -7.90 5.21 34.77
N GLN A 410 -6.70 5.56 34.30
CA GLN A 410 -6.40 6.80 33.61
C GLN A 410 -5.64 6.54 32.31
N THR A 411 -5.79 7.40 31.32
CA THR A 411 -5.11 7.26 30.01
C THR A 411 -3.89 8.16 29.94
N LEU A 412 -2.72 7.55 29.80
CA LEU A 412 -1.46 8.25 29.53
C LEU A 412 -1.25 8.37 28.02
N ARG A 413 -0.62 9.45 27.57
CA ARG A 413 -0.48 9.78 26.15
C ARG A 413 0.91 10.30 25.83
N TRP A 414 1.49 9.77 24.76
CA TRP A 414 2.76 10.19 24.17
C TRP A 414 2.57 10.46 22.68
N GLN A 415 3.58 11.08 22.08
CA GLN A 415 3.64 11.29 20.66
C GLN A 415 5.07 11.07 20.17
N PHE A 416 5.21 10.63 18.92
CA PHE A 416 6.50 10.52 18.26
C PHE A 416 6.34 10.71 16.76
N ARG A 417 7.41 11.14 16.09
CA ARG A 417 7.48 11.16 14.63
C ARG A 417 8.25 9.94 14.16
N ALA A 418 7.65 9.11 13.31
CA ALA A 418 8.34 7.97 12.74
C ALA A 418 9.51 8.47 11.88
N ARG A 419 10.69 7.90 12.08
CA ARG A 419 11.90 8.21 11.29
C ARG A 419 12.19 7.15 10.23
N ALA A 420 11.60 5.97 10.40
CA ALA A 420 11.72 4.82 9.51
C ALA A 420 10.40 4.03 9.51
N HIS A 421 10.27 3.07 8.60
CA HIS A 421 9.11 2.18 8.54
C HIS A 421 9.05 1.17 9.70
N SER A 422 10.16 1.00 10.41
CA SER A 422 10.27 0.10 11.56
C SER A 422 10.98 0.78 12.71
N HIS A 423 10.51 0.50 13.92
CA HIS A 423 11.02 1.07 15.15
C HIS A 423 10.95 0.07 16.29
N THR A 424 11.94 0.09 17.18
CA THR A 424 11.83 -0.61 18.45
C THR A 424 11.22 0.35 19.47
N ILE A 425 10.11 -0.04 20.10
CA ILE A 425 9.47 0.73 21.16
C ILE A 425 9.55 -0.02 22.50
N GLU A 426 9.89 0.68 23.58
CA GLU A 426 10.06 0.09 24.91
C GLU A 426 9.32 0.90 25.98
N LEU A 427 8.53 0.24 26.83
CA LEU A 427 7.95 0.84 28.04
C LEU A 427 9.00 0.82 29.15
N ILE A 428 9.27 1.99 29.73
CA ILE A 428 10.23 2.18 30.80
C ILE A 428 9.51 2.57 32.09
N GLY A 429 9.75 1.81 33.15
CA GLY A 429 9.31 2.12 34.50
C GLY A 429 10.39 2.86 35.31
N ARG A 430 9.97 3.79 36.16
CA ARG A 430 10.77 4.54 37.15
C ARG A 430 9.96 4.71 38.44
N ASP A 431 10.58 5.25 39.49
CA ASP A 431 9.87 5.77 40.66
C ASP A 431 10.31 7.21 40.98
N ASP A 432 9.60 7.88 41.88
CA ASP A 432 9.83 9.28 42.32
C ASP A 432 11.25 9.56 42.83
N THR A 433 12.01 8.50 43.12
CA THR A 433 13.38 8.56 43.63
C THR A 433 14.43 8.17 42.60
N GLY A 434 14.01 7.72 41.41
CA GLY A 434 14.88 7.12 40.39
C GLY A 434 15.59 5.83 40.83
N ASN A 435 15.22 5.29 42.01
CA ASN A 435 15.98 4.25 42.72
C ASN A 435 15.17 2.96 42.95
N GLY A 436 13.94 2.91 42.45
CA GLY A 436 13.16 1.70 42.24
C GLY A 436 13.08 0.77 43.45
N SER A 437 12.16 1.01 44.38
CA SER A 437 11.84 0.02 45.43
C SER A 437 10.74 0.49 46.36
N ASP A 438 9.57 -0.14 46.31
CA ASP A 438 8.74 -0.39 47.48
C ASP A 438 7.71 -1.47 47.12
N ASP A 439 7.46 -2.40 48.03
CA ASP A 439 6.36 -3.37 47.88
C ASP A 439 5.04 -2.59 47.73
N GLY A 440 4.26 -2.92 46.71
CA GLY A 440 3.03 -2.18 46.37
C GLY A 440 3.25 -0.87 45.60
N ALA A 441 4.40 -0.68 44.95
CA ALA A 441 4.61 0.34 43.92
C ALA A 441 4.22 -0.15 42.51
N ASP A 442 3.37 -1.18 42.42
CA ASP A 442 2.96 -1.79 41.16
C ASP A 442 1.73 -1.10 40.54
N PHE A 443 1.56 -1.34 39.24
CA PHE A 443 0.49 -0.79 38.44
C PHE A 443 -0.08 -1.88 37.53
N SER A 444 -1.31 -1.68 37.11
CA SER A 444 -1.92 -2.41 35.99
C SER A 444 -1.93 -1.51 34.77
N PHE A 445 -1.88 -2.09 33.58
CA PHE A 445 -2.05 -1.37 32.33
C PHE A 445 -2.85 -2.18 31.30
N ASP A 446 -3.51 -1.46 30.43
CA ASP A 446 -4.45 -1.94 29.43
C ASP A 446 -4.47 -0.99 28.23
N ASP A 447 -5.11 -1.39 27.13
CA ASP A 447 -5.39 -0.54 25.96
C ASP A 447 -4.16 0.23 25.44
N ILE A 448 -3.05 -0.46 25.20
CA ILE A 448 -1.90 0.14 24.53
C ILE A 448 -2.28 0.36 23.07
N ARG A 449 -2.20 1.59 22.58
CA ARG A 449 -2.63 1.93 21.22
C ARG A 449 -1.63 2.85 20.53
N ILE A 450 -1.27 2.53 19.30
CA ILE A 450 -0.40 3.31 18.43
C ILE A 450 -1.11 3.53 17.10
N GLN A 451 -1.29 4.79 16.69
CA GLN A 451 -1.93 5.15 15.43
C GLN A 451 -1.49 6.55 14.97
N PRO A 452 -1.61 6.91 13.68
CA PRO A 452 -1.22 8.24 13.21
C PRO A 452 -1.96 9.32 13.96
N ALA A 453 -1.31 10.44 14.24
CA ALA A 453 -1.93 11.57 14.94
C ALA A 453 -3.12 12.13 14.14
N ILE A 454 -3.00 12.11 12.80
CA ILE A 454 -4.04 12.52 11.87
C ILE A 454 -4.14 11.46 10.77
N VAL A 455 -5.36 11.09 10.40
CA VAL A 455 -5.68 10.21 9.27
C VAL A 455 -6.61 10.96 8.33
N HIS A 456 -6.34 10.88 7.02
CA HIS A 456 -7.15 11.49 5.99
C HIS A 456 -7.79 10.41 5.11
N GLU A 457 -9.01 10.67 4.65
CA GLU A 457 -9.71 9.87 3.64
C GLU A 457 -10.48 10.82 2.73
N ASP A 458 -10.03 10.94 1.49
CA ASP A 458 -10.62 11.80 0.44
C ASP A 458 -11.16 10.98 -0.74
N PHE A 459 -11.18 9.66 -0.63
CA PHE A 459 -11.60 8.69 -1.64
C PHE A 459 -10.87 8.80 -2.99
N ASN A 460 -9.84 9.63 -3.08
CA ASN A 460 -9.16 9.92 -4.34
C ASN A 460 -8.32 8.73 -4.80
N GLY A 461 -8.42 8.40 -6.08
CA GLY A 461 -7.72 7.26 -6.66
C GLY A 461 -8.32 5.89 -6.30
N HIS A 462 -9.42 5.84 -5.53
CA HIS A 462 -10.15 4.59 -5.31
C HIS A 462 -10.97 4.21 -6.57
N PRO A 463 -11.08 2.91 -6.90
CA PRO A 463 -11.89 2.48 -8.02
C PRO A 463 -13.37 2.74 -7.75
N GLN A 464 -14.12 3.01 -8.83
CA GLN A 464 -15.56 3.19 -8.72
C GLN A 464 -16.20 1.91 -8.16
N THR A 465 -16.80 2.03 -6.98
CA THR A 465 -17.38 0.89 -6.26
C THR A 465 -18.79 1.25 -5.81
N ILE A 466 -19.78 0.47 -6.25
CA ILE A 466 -21.19 0.69 -5.94
C ILE A 466 -21.64 -0.36 -4.93
N ILE A 467 -22.32 0.08 -3.88
CA ILE A 467 -22.92 -0.78 -2.87
C ILE A 467 -24.43 -0.54 -2.76
N THR A 468 -25.15 -1.63 -2.50
CA THR A 468 -26.58 -1.69 -2.19
C THR A 468 -26.79 -2.10 -0.72
N ALA A 469 -28.03 -2.06 -0.24
CA ALA A 469 -28.33 -2.31 1.17
C ALA A 469 -27.79 -3.66 1.67
N GLY A 470 -27.05 -3.61 2.77
CA GLY A 470 -26.35 -4.74 3.39
C GLY A 470 -24.92 -4.95 2.86
N GLN A 471 -24.50 -4.26 1.80
CA GLN A 471 -23.14 -4.32 1.27
C GLN A 471 -22.24 -3.24 1.89
N HIS A 472 -20.93 -3.43 1.75
CA HIS A 472 -19.92 -2.54 2.30
C HIS A 472 -18.74 -2.34 1.34
N ILE A 473 -18.01 -1.25 1.57
CA ILE A 473 -16.71 -0.93 0.98
C ILE A 473 -15.69 -0.93 2.12
N ASP A 474 -14.61 -1.69 1.95
CA ASP A 474 -13.49 -1.72 2.86
C ASP A 474 -12.35 -0.85 2.34
N LEU A 475 -12.01 0.18 3.10
CA LEU A 475 -10.86 1.05 2.87
C LEU A 475 -9.84 0.83 3.97
N SER A 476 -8.62 1.32 3.74
CA SER A 476 -7.56 1.26 4.74
C SER A 476 -7.80 2.12 5.98
N THR A 477 -8.70 3.10 5.87
CA THR A 477 -9.00 4.10 6.91
C THR A 477 -10.32 3.80 7.64
N LEU A 478 -11.29 3.18 6.94
CA LEU A 478 -12.64 2.91 7.41
C LEU A 478 -13.37 1.86 6.57
N ARG A 479 -14.45 1.31 7.11
CA ARG A 479 -15.46 0.51 6.40
C ARG A 479 -16.73 1.34 6.23
N VAL A 480 -17.22 1.44 5.01
CA VAL A 480 -18.53 2.06 4.70
C VAL A 480 -19.55 0.95 4.47
N THR A 481 -20.62 0.89 5.26
CA THR A 481 -21.73 -0.05 5.10
C THR A 481 -23.01 0.69 4.77
N LEU A 482 -23.70 0.32 3.69
CA LEU A 482 -25.06 0.77 3.45
C LEU A 482 -26.03 -0.09 4.26
N LEU A 483 -26.63 0.48 5.31
CA LEU A 483 -27.40 -0.32 6.27
C LEU A 483 -28.67 -0.94 5.65
N PRO A 484 -29.06 -2.16 6.07
CA PRO A 484 -30.31 -2.79 5.67
C PRO A 484 -31.52 -1.86 5.90
N GLY A 485 -32.43 -1.82 4.93
CA GLY A 485 -33.58 -0.91 4.96
C GLY A 485 -33.36 0.42 4.23
N SER A 486 -32.13 0.73 3.82
CA SER A 486 -31.85 1.81 2.87
C SER A 486 -32.32 1.44 1.45
N THR A 487 -32.85 2.39 0.69
CA THR A 487 -33.20 2.21 -0.74
C THR A 487 -32.22 2.95 -1.63
N GLY A 488 -31.99 2.51 -2.87
CA GLY A 488 -31.00 3.12 -3.77
C GLY A 488 -29.58 2.60 -3.53
N GLU A 489 -28.59 3.34 -4.02
CA GLU A 489 -27.18 2.95 -3.99
C GLU A 489 -26.32 3.99 -3.25
N ALA A 490 -25.17 3.55 -2.75
CA ALA A 490 -24.05 4.43 -2.42
C ALA A 490 -22.83 4.02 -3.24
N ALA A 491 -21.93 4.95 -3.54
CA ALA A 491 -20.78 4.64 -4.37
C ALA A 491 -19.59 5.55 -4.11
N ILE A 492 -18.39 4.99 -4.15
CA ILE A 492 -17.20 5.79 -4.48
C ILE A 492 -17.25 6.02 -5.98
N GLN A 493 -17.26 7.29 -6.40
CA GLN A 493 -17.29 7.66 -7.81
C GLN A 493 -16.69 9.04 -8.02
N LYS A 494 -16.32 9.32 -9.27
CA LYS A 494 -15.91 10.66 -9.68
C LYS A 494 -17.04 11.66 -9.50
N HIS A 495 -16.72 12.83 -8.96
CA HIS A 495 -17.65 13.93 -8.81
C HIS A 495 -18.16 14.42 -10.16
N THR A 496 -19.43 14.83 -10.20
CA THR A 496 -20.05 15.46 -11.37
C THR A 496 -19.71 16.96 -11.51
N GLY A 497 -19.10 17.54 -10.47
CA GLY A 497 -18.56 18.89 -10.44
C GLY A 497 -17.71 19.10 -9.17
N GLU A 498 -16.73 19.98 -9.21
CA GLU A 498 -15.83 20.23 -8.07
C GLU A 498 -16.29 21.42 -7.23
N VAL A 499 -16.08 21.31 -5.92
CA VAL A 499 -16.20 22.41 -4.96
C VAL A 499 -14.86 22.50 -4.24
N PRO A 500 -13.98 23.45 -4.62
CA PRO A 500 -12.62 23.51 -4.11
C PRO A 500 -12.56 23.46 -2.57
N GLY A 501 -11.78 22.52 -2.04
CA GLY A 501 -11.61 22.26 -0.62
C GLY A 501 -12.78 21.54 0.06
N LEU A 502 -13.76 21.03 -0.68
CA LEU A 502 -14.94 20.30 -0.14
C LEU A 502 -15.35 19.09 -1.00
N GLN A 503 -15.00 19.09 -2.29
CA GLN A 503 -15.37 18.06 -3.25
C GLN A 503 -14.38 18.12 -4.44
N GLU A 504 -13.45 17.18 -4.54
CA GLU A 504 -12.41 17.17 -5.59
C GLU A 504 -12.17 15.75 -6.09
N LYS A 505 -12.05 15.54 -7.42
CA LYS A 505 -11.87 14.23 -8.06
C LYS A 505 -12.93 13.17 -7.68
N GLU A 506 -12.67 12.24 -6.75
CA GLU A 506 -13.57 11.17 -6.33
C GLU A 506 -14.18 11.45 -4.95
N GLY A 507 -15.33 10.87 -4.64
CA GLY A 507 -15.93 10.96 -3.31
C GLY A 507 -17.04 9.94 -3.11
N LEU A 508 -17.56 9.88 -1.89
CA LEU A 508 -18.60 8.94 -1.53
C LEU A 508 -19.99 9.53 -1.78
N ALA A 509 -20.64 9.09 -2.85
CA ALA A 509 -22.02 9.40 -3.15
C ALA A 509 -22.98 8.60 -2.26
N ILE A 510 -23.96 9.28 -1.67
CA ILE A 510 -25.12 8.70 -0.97
C ILE A 510 -26.40 9.04 -1.73
N CYS A 511 -27.44 8.21 -1.61
CA CYS A 511 -28.72 8.36 -2.31
C CYS A 511 -28.58 8.36 -3.85
N ARG A 512 -27.61 7.61 -4.38
CA ARG A 512 -27.40 7.45 -5.82
C ARG A 512 -28.58 6.72 -6.46
N ASN A 513 -28.99 7.19 -7.64
CA ASN A 513 -30.11 6.67 -8.42
C ASN A 513 -31.44 6.62 -7.66
N GLN A 514 -31.62 7.54 -6.72
CA GLN A 514 -32.80 7.58 -5.87
C GLN A 514 -33.45 8.96 -5.91
N GLY A 515 -34.78 9.00 -5.83
CA GLY A 515 -35.53 10.23 -5.51
C GLY A 515 -35.80 10.39 -4.01
N ILE A 516 -36.44 11.51 -3.64
CA ILE A 516 -36.60 12.02 -2.26
C ILE A 516 -37.60 11.20 -1.39
N GLN A 517 -37.78 9.90 -1.61
CA GLN A 517 -38.88 9.16 -0.97
C GLN A 517 -38.50 8.35 0.27
N GLN A 518 -37.26 7.90 0.42
CA GLN A 518 -36.80 7.18 1.62
C GLN A 518 -35.35 7.50 1.98
N PRO A 519 -35.02 7.64 3.27
CA PRO A 519 -33.65 7.93 3.66
C PRO A 519 -32.73 6.72 3.47
N GLN A 520 -31.50 6.98 3.02
CA GLN A 520 -30.39 6.04 3.17
C GLN A 520 -29.63 6.29 4.47
N VAL A 521 -29.07 5.24 5.05
CA VAL A 521 -28.15 5.35 6.18
C VAL A 521 -26.86 4.63 5.85
N LEU A 522 -25.76 5.39 5.79
CA LEU A 522 -24.41 4.85 5.72
C LEU A 522 -23.83 4.78 7.12
N ARG A 523 -23.25 3.63 7.46
CA ARG A 523 -22.45 3.44 8.66
C ARG A 523 -20.97 3.42 8.28
N PHE A 524 -20.17 4.17 9.01
CA PHE A 524 -18.73 4.25 8.88
C PHE A 524 -18.12 3.65 10.14
N ASP A 525 -17.54 2.47 10.03
CA ASP A 525 -16.76 1.86 11.11
C ASP A 525 -15.29 2.23 10.88
N LEU A 526 -14.72 3.03 11.78
CA LEU A 526 -13.37 3.55 11.62
C LEU A 526 -12.35 2.49 12.07
N VAL A 527 -11.19 2.41 11.40
CA VAL A 527 -10.14 1.43 11.77
C VAL A 527 -9.55 1.78 13.16
N GLY A 528 -9.55 3.07 13.52
CA GLY A 528 -9.05 3.58 14.80
C GLY A 528 -10.13 4.20 15.70
N ILE A 529 -9.70 4.73 16.84
CA ILE A 529 -10.53 5.57 17.72
C ILE A 529 -9.98 6.99 17.73
N TYR A 530 -10.85 8.00 17.71
CA TYR A 530 -10.44 9.37 17.45
C TYR A 530 -11.04 10.34 18.48
N ALA A 531 -10.29 11.38 18.85
CA ALA A 531 -10.80 12.47 19.68
C ALA A 531 -11.65 13.44 18.88
N SER A 532 -11.40 13.57 17.59
CA SER A 532 -12.24 14.38 16.71
C SER A 532 -12.26 13.85 15.30
N LEU A 533 -13.32 14.19 14.57
CA LEU A 533 -13.43 13.97 13.14
C LEU A 533 -14.04 15.18 12.45
N LYS A 534 -13.71 15.33 11.17
CA LYS A 534 -14.23 16.35 10.27
C LYS A 534 -14.43 15.75 8.89
N PHE A 535 -15.51 16.10 8.19
CA PHE A 535 -15.72 15.75 6.78
C PHE A 535 -16.63 16.74 6.07
N ALA A 536 -16.49 16.83 4.76
CA ALA A 536 -17.31 17.67 3.90
C ALA A 536 -18.60 16.93 3.52
N TRP A 537 -19.72 17.62 3.59
CA TRP A 537 -21.00 17.16 3.03
C TRP A 537 -21.44 18.18 1.98
N THR A 538 -21.44 17.78 0.72
CA THR A 538 -21.76 18.64 -0.42
C THR A 538 -23.01 18.16 -1.15
N TRP A 539 -23.68 19.10 -1.85
CA TRP A 539 -24.97 18.85 -2.48
C TRP A 539 -26.04 18.42 -1.45
N HIS A 540 -25.92 18.95 -0.22
CA HIS A 540 -26.87 18.72 0.84
C HIS A 540 -28.11 19.58 0.61
N ASP A 541 -29.07 19.04 -0.16
CA ASP A 541 -30.30 19.74 -0.57
C ASP A 541 -31.47 19.52 0.40
N HIS A 542 -31.45 18.45 1.19
CA HIS A 542 -32.52 18.07 2.12
C HIS A 542 -32.00 17.79 3.53
N PRO A 543 -32.81 17.97 4.60
CA PRO A 543 -32.38 17.67 5.95
C PRO A 543 -31.86 16.25 6.12
N GLY A 544 -30.70 16.12 6.77
CA GLY A 544 -30.05 14.85 7.08
C GLY A 544 -29.79 14.71 8.58
N GLN A 545 -29.13 13.63 8.96
CA GLN A 545 -28.71 13.41 10.34
C GLN A 545 -27.34 12.75 10.38
N VAL A 546 -26.52 13.13 11.35
CA VAL A 546 -25.27 12.43 11.68
C VAL A 546 -25.33 11.95 13.11
N ALA A 547 -24.90 10.72 13.36
CA ALA A 547 -24.75 10.17 14.70
C ALA A 547 -23.34 9.62 14.88
N PHE A 548 -22.76 9.81 16.07
CA PHE A 548 -21.40 9.38 16.41
C PHE A 548 -21.44 8.38 17.55
N PHE A 549 -20.61 7.35 17.50
CA PHE A 549 -20.61 6.26 18.46
C PHE A 549 -19.20 5.93 18.92
N ASN A 550 -19.06 5.51 20.18
CA ASN A 550 -17.79 4.99 20.70
C ASN A 550 -17.55 3.53 20.29
N ALA A 551 -16.41 2.97 20.72
CA ALA A 551 -16.03 1.58 20.41
C ALA A 551 -17.00 0.52 20.99
N LYS A 552 -17.80 0.87 22.00
CA LYS A 552 -18.84 0.01 22.57
C LYS A 552 -20.18 0.09 21.82
N GLY A 553 -20.26 0.93 20.78
CA GLY A 553 -21.49 1.18 20.04
C GLY A 553 -22.47 2.12 20.76
N GLU A 554 -22.03 2.79 21.83
CA GLU A 554 -22.86 3.75 22.56
C GLU A 554 -22.91 5.09 21.82
N LEU A 555 -24.10 5.69 21.75
CA LEU A 555 -24.31 6.98 21.08
C LEU A 555 -23.62 8.10 21.87
N LEU A 556 -22.70 8.81 21.22
CA LEU A 556 -22.02 10.00 21.75
C LEU A 556 -22.83 11.27 21.47
N GLU A 557 -23.20 11.48 20.21
CA GLU A 557 -24.00 12.63 19.78
C GLU A 557 -24.84 12.23 18.56
N ARG A 558 -26.04 12.82 18.44
CA ARG A 558 -26.85 12.80 17.22
C ARG A 558 -27.24 14.23 16.88
N ARG A 559 -27.00 14.62 15.62
CA ARG A 559 -27.22 15.97 15.12
C ARG A 559 -28.11 15.93 13.87
N ASP A 560 -29.21 16.66 13.91
CA ASP A 560 -29.97 16.97 12.70
C ASP A 560 -29.25 18.07 11.91
N VAL A 561 -29.00 17.82 10.62
CA VAL A 561 -28.20 18.68 9.76
C VAL A 561 -29.10 19.34 8.72
N GLN A 562 -29.30 20.65 8.87
CA GLN A 562 -30.08 21.44 7.92
C GLN A 562 -29.21 21.89 6.74
N PRO A 563 -29.76 21.91 5.51
CA PRO A 563 -29.04 22.38 4.33
C PRO A 563 -28.73 23.88 4.44
N PRO A 564 -27.45 24.30 4.27
CA PRO A 564 -27.11 25.71 4.22
C PRO A 564 -27.52 26.32 2.87
N ALA A 565 -27.56 27.65 2.78
CA ALA A 565 -27.90 28.34 1.52
C ALA A 565 -27.02 27.94 0.32
N GLY A 566 -25.76 27.57 0.59
CA GLY A 566 -24.80 27.10 -0.40
C GLY A 566 -24.79 25.58 -0.61
N ARG A 567 -25.62 24.79 0.09
CA ARG A 567 -25.70 23.30 0.00
C ARG A 567 -24.42 22.53 0.34
N HIS A 568 -23.37 23.22 0.78
CA HIS A 568 -22.09 22.64 1.15
C HIS A 568 -21.72 23.05 2.57
N LEU A 569 -21.31 22.09 3.39
CA LEU A 569 -20.91 22.34 4.76
C LEU A 569 -19.82 21.37 5.23
N TRP A 570 -19.15 21.77 6.30
CA TRP A 570 -18.32 20.87 7.10
C TRP A 570 -19.15 20.30 8.25
N ILE A 571 -19.01 19.00 8.47
CA ILE A 571 -19.41 18.34 9.71
C ILE A 571 -18.16 18.21 10.57
N GLU A 572 -18.23 18.70 11.80
CA GLU A 572 -17.16 18.61 12.78
C GLU A 572 -17.73 18.05 14.09
N PHE A 573 -16.96 17.12 14.70
CA PHE A 573 -17.28 16.51 15.98
C PHE A 573 -16.02 16.35 16.82
N THR A 574 -16.14 16.64 18.12
CA THR A 574 -15.10 16.39 19.12
C THR A 574 -15.71 15.51 20.21
N ALA A 575 -15.13 14.34 20.39
CA ALA A 575 -15.57 13.36 21.37
C ALA A 575 -15.30 13.85 22.79
N PRO A 576 -16.13 13.44 23.78
CA PRO A 576 -15.82 13.69 25.18
C PRO A 576 -14.46 13.08 25.57
N THR A 577 -13.77 13.72 26.52
CA THR A 577 -12.51 13.21 27.06
C THR A 577 -12.67 11.76 27.53
N ASP A 578 -11.74 10.90 27.12
CA ASP A 578 -11.70 9.46 27.41
C ASP A 578 -12.89 8.64 26.88
N ASN A 579 -13.70 9.20 25.97
CA ASN A 579 -14.74 8.46 25.25
C ASN A 579 -14.68 8.71 23.73
N PRO A 580 -13.59 8.25 23.07
CA PRO A 580 -13.32 8.58 21.67
C PRO A 580 -14.34 7.94 20.71
N VAL A 581 -14.49 8.57 19.54
CA VAL A 581 -15.38 8.10 18.48
C VAL A 581 -14.70 6.98 17.70
N ALA A 582 -15.45 5.91 17.42
CA ALA A 582 -15.00 4.74 16.66
C ALA A 582 -15.88 4.47 15.43
N SER A 583 -17.09 5.03 15.39
CA SER A 583 -17.96 4.92 14.22
C SER A 583 -18.90 6.11 14.11
N LEU A 584 -19.44 6.33 12.91
CA LEU A 584 -20.51 7.29 12.68
C LEU A 584 -21.57 6.73 11.73
N GLU A 585 -22.76 7.30 11.78
CA GLU A 585 -23.84 7.05 10.83
C GLU A 585 -24.25 8.36 10.17
N VAL A 586 -24.34 8.36 8.84
CA VAL A 586 -24.83 9.49 8.04
C VAL A 586 -26.12 9.07 7.37
N LYS A 587 -27.19 9.81 7.66
CA LYS A 587 -28.52 9.62 7.09
C LYS A 587 -28.85 10.76 6.14
N SER A 588 -29.04 10.44 4.86
CA SER A 588 -29.47 11.38 3.82
C SER A 588 -30.81 10.97 3.22
N GLN A 589 -31.57 11.96 2.72
CA GLN A 589 -32.83 11.75 1.99
C GLN A 589 -32.71 12.07 0.51
N ASP A 590 -31.61 12.70 0.11
CA ASP A 590 -31.35 13.12 -1.27
C ASP A 590 -29.88 12.88 -1.62
N PHE A 591 -29.61 12.88 -2.91
CA PHE A 591 -28.29 12.70 -3.48
C PHE A 591 -27.31 13.73 -2.90
N ALA A 592 -26.19 13.23 -2.38
CA ALA A 592 -25.13 14.07 -1.84
C ALA A 592 -23.77 13.37 -1.94
N TYR A 593 -22.69 14.13 -1.74
CA TYR A 593 -21.35 13.59 -1.59
C TYR A 593 -20.80 13.83 -0.18
N LEU A 594 -20.02 12.86 0.28
CA LEU A 594 -19.23 12.90 1.50
C LEU A 594 -17.75 12.76 1.10
N ASP A 595 -16.90 13.64 1.61
CA ASP A 595 -15.51 13.76 1.16
C ASP A 595 -14.64 14.41 2.24
N PHE A 596 -13.31 14.45 2.05
CA PHE A 596 -12.33 15.13 2.90
C PHE A 596 -12.43 14.75 4.39
N PHE A 597 -12.59 13.46 4.68
CA PHE A 597 -12.56 12.98 6.05
C PHE A 597 -11.17 13.22 6.66
N THR A 598 -11.18 13.75 7.87
CA THR A 598 -10.00 13.96 8.69
C THR A 598 -10.30 13.47 10.10
N PHE A 599 -9.53 12.50 10.57
CA PHE A 599 -9.64 11.92 11.90
C PHE A 599 -8.43 12.32 12.73
N THR A 600 -8.64 12.82 13.94
CA THR A 600 -7.55 13.20 14.85
C THR A 600 -7.54 12.26 16.05
N SER A 601 -6.41 11.60 16.25
CA SER A 601 -6.26 10.55 17.27
C SER A 601 -6.37 11.09 18.69
N ALA A 602 -6.89 10.24 19.58
CA ALA A 602 -7.26 10.57 20.94
C ALA A 602 -6.12 10.65 21.95
#